data_AF-P14679-F1
#
_entry.id   AF-P14679-F1
#
_cell.length_a   1.000
_cell.length_b   1.000
_cell.length_c   1.000
_cell.angle_alpha   90.00
_cell.angle_beta   90.00
_cell.angle_gamma   90.00
#
_symmetry.space_group_name_H-M   'P 1'
#
loop_
_entity.id
_entity.type
_entity.pdbx_description
1 polymer ?
#
loop_
_entity_poly.entity_id
_entity_poly.type
_entity_poly.pdbx_seq_one_letter_code
_entity_poly.pdbx_strand_id
1 'polypeptide(L)'
;MLLAVLYCLLWSFQTSAGHFPRACVSSKNLMEKECCPPWSGDRSPCGQLSGRGSCQNILLSNAPLGPQFPFTGVDDRESWPSVFYNRTCQCSGNFMGFNCGNCKFGFWGPNCTERRLLVRRNIFDLSAPEKDKFFAYLTLAKHTISSDYVIPIGTYGQMKNGSTPMFNDINIYDLFVWMHYYVSMDALLGGSEIWRDIDFAHEAPAFLPWHRLFLLRWEQEIQKLTGDENFTIPYWDWRDAEKCDICTDEYMGGQHPTNPNLLSPASFFSSWQIVCSRLEEYNSHQSLCNGTPEGPLRRNPGNHDKSRTPRLPSSADVEFCLSLTQYESGSMDKAANFSFRNTLEGFASPLTGIADASQSSMHNALHIYMNGTMSQVQGSANDPIFLLHHAFVDSIFEQWLRRHRPLQEVYPEANAPIGHNRESYMVPFIPLYRNGDFFISSKDLGYDYSYLQDSDPDSFQDYIKSYLEQASRIWSWLLGAAMVGAVLTALLAGLVSLLCRHKRKQLPEEKQPLLMEKEDYHSLYQSHL
;
A
#
# COMPACT_ATOMS: atom_id res chain seq x y z
N MET A 1 -51.81 -47.78 21.65
CA MET A 1 -51.35 -49.12 21.21
C MET A 1 -50.75 -48.98 19.83
N LEU A 2 -49.47 -49.40 19.68
CA LEU A 2 -48.85 -50.00 18.48
C LEU A 2 -49.08 -49.25 17.14
N LEU A 3 -48.10 -48.70 16.42
CA LEU A 3 -46.75 -49.13 16.01
C LEU A 3 -46.15 -47.92 15.24
N ALA A 4 -44.94 -47.40 15.51
CA ALA A 4 -43.60 -47.98 15.33
C ALA A 4 -42.93 -47.57 14.00
N VAL A 5 -41.85 -46.77 14.17
CA VAL A 5 -40.52 -46.93 13.55
C VAL A 5 -40.26 -46.36 12.15
N LEU A 6 -39.54 -45.22 12.14
CA LEU A 6 -38.24 -45.01 11.47
C LEU A 6 -37.58 -43.78 12.15
N TYR A 7 -36.69 -43.90 13.15
CA TYR A 7 -35.22 -44.09 13.01
C TYR A 7 -34.64 -43.22 11.87
N CYS A 8 -33.60 -42.40 12.03
CA CYS A 8 -32.67 -42.10 13.11
C CYS A 8 -31.59 -41.17 12.47
N LEU A 9 -30.91 -40.35 13.28
CA LEU A 9 -29.56 -39.80 13.03
C LEU A 9 -29.47 -38.67 11.96
N LEU A 10 -28.67 -37.61 12.08
CA LEU A 10 -27.75 -37.10 13.09
C LEU A 10 -27.40 -35.67 12.60
N TRP A 11 -27.51 -34.72 13.52
CA TRP A 11 -26.63 -33.55 13.68
C TRP A 11 -25.67 -33.20 12.51
N SER A 12 -26.11 -32.33 11.60
CA SER A 12 -25.20 -31.50 10.80
C SER A 12 -24.78 -30.29 11.63
N PHE A 13 -23.75 -30.49 12.47
CA PHE A 13 -22.98 -29.40 13.04
C PHE A 13 -22.41 -28.53 11.91
N GLN A 14 -22.91 -27.31 11.77
CA GLN A 14 -22.18 -26.22 11.13
C GLN A 14 -20.92 -25.99 11.95
N THR A 15 -19.81 -26.56 11.49
CA THR A 15 -18.48 -26.24 11.99
C THR A 15 -17.94 -25.07 11.18
N SER A 16 -18.16 -23.89 11.73
CA SER A 16 -17.49 -22.63 11.40
C SER A 16 -16.01 -22.75 11.79
N ALA A 17 -15.09 -22.41 10.89
CA ALA A 17 -13.66 -22.42 11.20
C ALA A 17 -12.73 -21.67 10.21
N GLY A 18 -12.13 -20.55 10.67
CA GLY A 18 -10.74 -19.96 10.83
C GLY A 18 -9.42 -19.98 9.92
N HIS A 19 -8.66 -18.87 9.65
CA HIS A 19 -7.61 -18.41 8.63
C HIS A 19 -6.66 -19.46 8.18
N PHE A 20 -7.23 -20.22 7.32
CA PHE A 20 -6.65 -21.03 6.30
C PHE A 20 -7.75 -21.00 5.22
N PRO A 21 -7.52 -21.53 4.03
CA PRO A 21 -8.64 -21.86 3.17
C PRO A 21 -9.63 -22.69 4.00
N ARG A 22 -10.89 -22.27 4.07
CA ARG A 22 -11.94 -22.91 4.88
C ARG A 22 -12.03 -24.42 4.60
N ALA A 23 -11.68 -24.84 3.39
CA ALA A 23 -11.62 -26.24 2.99
C ALA A 23 -10.45 -27.06 3.64
N CYS A 24 -9.54 -26.41 4.37
CA CYS A 24 -8.32 -26.98 4.95
C CYS A 24 -8.28 -26.96 6.49
N VAL A 25 -9.34 -26.49 7.14
CA VAL A 25 -9.38 -26.26 8.61
C VAL A 25 -9.94 -27.46 9.39
N SER A 26 -10.28 -28.54 8.71
CA SER A 26 -10.82 -29.72 9.38
C SER A 26 -9.73 -30.42 10.21
N SER A 27 -10.15 -31.14 11.25
CA SER A 27 -9.26 -31.96 12.07
C SER A 27 -8.44 -32.92 11.19
N LYS A 28 -9.07 -33.50 10.16
CA LYS A 28 -8.40 -34.36 9.18
C LYS A 28 -7.25 -33.63 8.47
N ASN A 29 -7.52 -32.45 7.89
CA ASN A 29 -6.52 -31.70 7.13
C ASN A 29 -5.32 -31.26 7.98
N LEU A 30 -5.58 -30.80 9.22
CA LEU A 30 -4.54 -30.34 10.13
C LEU A 30 -3.69 -31.49 10.69
N MET A 31 -4.31 -32.65 10.94
CA MET A 31 -3.59 -33.84 11.40
C MET A 31 -2.79 -34.51 10.27
N GLU A 32 -3.34 -34.56 9.06
CA GLU A 32 -2.64 -35.05 7.86
C GLU A 32 -1.61 -34.03 7.34
N LYS A 33 -1.64 -32.79 7.86
CA LYS A 33 -0.81 -31.66 7.43
C LYS A 33 -0.89 -31.42 5.91
N GLU A 34 -2.10 -31.48 5.36
CA GLU A 34 -2.35 -31.27 3.92
C GLU A 34 -3.48 -30.27 3.66
N CYS A 35 -3.16 -29.20 2.92
CA CYS A 35 -4.11 -28.22 2.40
C CYS A 35 -4.10 -28.22 0.87
N CYS A 36 -4.79 -29.21 0.28
CA CYS A 36 -4.93 -29.39 -1.16
C CYS A 36 -6.41 -29.49 -1.57
N PRO A 37 -7.19 -28.42 -1.38
CA PRO A 37 -8.63 -28.47 -1.60
C PRO A 37 -8.96 -28.67 -3.09
N PRO A 38 -10.10 -29.32 -3.38
CA PRO A 38 -10.52 -29.54 -4.75
C PRO A 38 -10.88 -28.22 -5.44
N TRP A 39 -10.49 -28.09 -6.72
CA TRP A 39 -10.99 -27.00 -7.55
C TRP A 39 -12.42 -27.30 -8.00
N SER A 40 -13.31 -26.31 -7.96
CA SER A 40 -14.73 -26.51 -8.27
C SER A 40 -14.99 -26.93 -9.72
N GLY A 41 -14.10 -26.58 -10.65
CA GLY A 41 -14.26 -26.88 -12.08
C GLY A 41 -14.15 -28.37 -12.42
N ASP A 42 -13.20 -29.10 -11.83
CA ASP A 42 -12.99 -30.53 -12.11
C ASP A 42 -13.09 -31.45 -10.87
N ARG A 43 -13.29 -30.86 -9.68
CA ARG A 43 -13.38 -31.53 -8.37
C ARG A 43 -12.13 -32.31 -7.97
N SER A 44 -11.01 -32.11 -8.65
CA SER A 44 -9.73 -32.71 -8.31
C SER A 44 -8.91 -31.79 -7.40
N PRO A 45 -8.08 -32.35 -6.49
CA PRO A 45 -7.16 -31.57 -5.66
C PRO A 45 -6.31 -30.65 -6.54
N CYS A 46 -6.31 -29.35 -6.23
CA CYS A 46 -5.51 -28.35 -6.95
C CYS A 46 -5.81 -28.24 -8.46
N GLY A 47 -6.97 -28.70 -8.93
CA GLY A 47 -7.33 -28.68 -10.36
C GLY A 47 -6.41 -29.56 -11.23
N GLN A 48 -5.90 -30.66 -10.67
CA GLN A 48 -4.98 -31.59 -11.32
C GLN A 48 -5.53 -32.19 -12.62
N LEU A 49 -6.82 -32.53 -12.68
CA LEU A 49 -7.43 -33.10 -13.91
C LEU A 49 -7.47 -32.10 -15.05
N SER A 50 -7.50 -30.80 -14.73
CA SER A 50 -7.48 -29.70 -15.70
C SER A 50 -6.07 -29.13 -15.93
N GLY A 51 -5.03 -29.74 -15.34
CA GLY A 51 -3.65 -29.28 -15.45
C GLY A 51 -3.38 -27.94 -14.75
N ARG A 52 -4.26 -27.48 -13.86
CA ARG A 52 -4.11 -26.18 -13.18
C ARG A 52 -3.06 -26.21 -12.07
N GLY A 53 -2.80 -27.38 -11.50
CA GLY A 53 -1.83 -27.55 -10.43
C GLY A 53 -1.79 -28.97 -9.92
N SER A 54 -1.07 -29.18 -8.83
CA SER A 54 -0.99 -30.48 -8.16
C SER A 54 -0.68 -30.30 -6.68
N CYS A 55 -1.06 -31.27 -5.86
CA CYS A 55 -0.73 -31.28 -4.44
C CYS A 55 0.72 -31.73 -4.24
N GLN A 56 1.58 -30.86 -3.70
CA GLN A 56 3.01 -31.12 -3.56
C GLN A 56 3.51 -30.83 -2.15
N ASN A 57 4.68 -31.38 -1.81
CA ASN A 57 5.37 -31.07 -0.55
C ASN A 57 5.89 -29.62 -0.61
N ILE A 58 5.79 -28.92 0.51
CA ILE A 58 6.31 -27.56 0.66
C ILE A 58 7.85 -27.61 0.75
N LEU A 59 8.51 -26.76 -0.03
CA LEU A 59 9.97 -26.64 -0.03
C LEU A 59 10.38 -25.41 0.78
N LEU A 60 10.76 -25.66 2.04
CA LEU A 60 11.28 -24.63 2.95
C LEU A 60 12.76 -24.34 2.66
N SER A 61 13.15 -23.08 2.84
CA SER A 61 14.55 -22.68 2.76
C SER A 61 15.32 -23.16 3.99
N ASN A 62 16.55 -23.64 3.77
CA ASN A 62 17.50 -23.99 4.84
C ASN A 62 18.52 -22.86 5.10
N ALA A 63 18.31 -21.67 4.52
CA ALA A 63 19.20 -20.54 4.72
C ALA A 63 19.21 -20.11 6.21
N PRO A 64 20.37 -19.76 6.77
CA PRO A 64 20.46 -19.33 8.17
C PRO A 64 19.61 -18.07 8.43
N LEU A 65 19.09 -17.97 9.64
CA LEU A 65 18.32 -16.82 10.13
C LEU A 65 19.24 -15.84 10.87
N GLY A 66 18.82 -14.59 10.95
CA GLY A 66 19.47 -13.59 11.80
C GLY A 66 19.34 -13.91 13.30
N PRO A 67 20.16 -13.28 14.16
CA PRO A 67 20.23 -13.60 15.59
C PRO A 67 19.05 -13.05 16.43
N GLN A 68 18.13 -12.29 15.84
CA GLN A 68 17.08 -11.55 16.55
C GLN A 68 16.06 -12.46 17.26
N PHE A 69 15.83 -13.67 16.74
CA PHE A 69 14.92 -14.64 17.35
C PHE A 69 15.71 -15.89 17.81
N PRO A 70 16.05 -16.00 19.11
CA PRO A 70 16.95 -17.05 19.60
C PRO A 70 16.25 -18.37 19.94
N PHE A 71 14.99 -18.56 19.53
CA PHE A 71 14.19 -19.74 19.85
C PHE A 71 13.97 -20.62 18.61
N THR A 72 13.49 -21.85 18.84
CA THR A 72 13.11 -22.78 17.77
C THR A 72 11.95 -23.66 18.22
N GLY A 73 10.94 -23.79 17.38
CA GLY A 73 9.77 -24.64 17.62
C GLY A 73 8.83 -24.12 18.71
N VAL A 74 8.81 -22.80 18.94
CA VAL A 74 7.97 -22.14 19.96
C VAL A 74 6.89 -21.27 19.35
N ASP A 75 7.03 -20.85 18.08
CA ASP A 75 6.07 -20.01 17.38
C ASP A 75 5.52 -20.68 16.11
N ASP A 76 4.20 -20.64 15.94
CA ASP A 76 3.49 -21.27 14.82
C ASP A 76 3.88 -20.67 13.45
N ARG A 77 4.48 -19.48 13.45
CA ARG A 77 4.91 -18.73 12.25
C ARG A 77 6.31 -19.12 11.77
N GLU A 78 7.07 -19.87 12.58
CA GLU A 78 8.37 -20.39 12.19
C GLU A 78 8.25 -21.29 10.96
N SER A 79 9.13 -21.09 9.97
CA SER A 79 9.16 -21.90 8.73
C SER A 79 7.77 -22.07 8.10
N TRP A 80 7.02 -20.97 8.00
CA TRP A 80 5.63 -20.95 7.54
C TRP A 80 5.44 -21.74 6.22
N PRO A 81 4.38 -22.59 6.12
CA PRO A 81 3.33 -22.90 7.09
C PRO A 81 3.54 -24.26 7.81
N SER A 82 4.79 -24.73 7.97
CA SER A 82 5.10 -26.15 8.30
C SER A 82 4.51 -26.68 9.60
N VAL A 83 4.18 -25.79 10.54
CA VAL A 83 3.45 -26.16 11.76
C VAL A 83 2.08 -26.74 11.42
N PHE A 84 1.38 -26.15 10.45
CA PHE A 84 0.04 -26.56 10.03
C PHE A 84 0.04 -27.55 8.87
N TYR A 85 0.86 -27.32 7.83
CA TYR A 85 0.84 -28.13 6.61
C TYR A 85 2.24 -28.43 6.09
N ASN A 86 2.44 -29.66 5.62
CA ASN A 86 3.61 -30.10 4.87
C ASN A 86 3.33 -30.14 3.36
N ARG A 87 2.05 -30.13 2.96
CA ARG A 87 1.61 -30.25 1.56
C ARG A 87 0.56 -29.20 1.22
N THR A 88 0.77 -28.51 0.10
CA THR A 88 -0.16 -27.50 -0.43
C THR A 88 -0.27 -27.59 -1.95
N CYS A 89 -1.26 -26.91 -2.53
CA CYS A 89 -1.35 -26.78 -3.97
C CYS A 89 -0.19 -25.98 -4.56
N GLN A 90 0.49 -26.55 -5.55
CA GLN A 90 1.42 -25.87 -6.43
C GLN A 90 0.79 -25.72 -7.81
N CYS A 91 0.55 -24.48 -8.21
CA CYS A 91 -0.17 -24.16 -9.44
C CYS A 91 0.77 -24.07 -10.64
N SER A 92 0.27 -24.49 -11.80
CA SER A 92 1.00 -24.53 -13.06
C SER A 92 0.84 -23.22 -13.84
N GLY A 93 1.89 -22.79 -14.55
CA GLY A 93 1.81 -21.65 -15.46
C GLY A 93 1.34 -20.36 -14.78
N ASN A 94 0.22 -19.80 -15.27
CA ASN A 94 -0.38 -18.55 -14.76
C ASN A 94 -1.55 -18.79 -13.79
N PHE A 95 -1.78 -20.03 -13.36
CA PHE A 95 -2.77 -20.32 -12.33
C PHE A 95 -2.22 -19.97 -10.94
N MET A 96 -3.13 -19.62 -10.02
CA MET A 96 -2.82 -19.35 -8.62
C MET A 96 -4.04 -19.62 -7.71
N GLY A 97 -3.90 -19.30 -6.42
CA GLY A 97 -4.95 -19.50 -5.42
C GLY A 97 -4.76 -20.82 -4.69
N PHE A 98 -5.39 -20.96 -3.53
CA PHE A 98 -5.20 -22.11 -2.65
C PHE A 98 -5.65 -23.46 -3.26
N ASN A 99 -6.48 -23.42 -4.32
CA ASN A 99 -6.92 -24.57 -5.11
C ASN A 99 -6.55 -24.47 -6.60
N CYS A 100 -5.66 -23.54 -6.96
CA CYS A 100 -5.31 -23.21 -8.35
C CYS A 100 -6.46 -22.71 -9.25
N GLY A 101 -7.56 -22.26 -8.65
CA GLY A 101 -8.74 -21.76 -9.37
C GLY A 101 -8.63 -20.33 -9.90
N ASN A 102 -7.68 -19.54 -9.41
CA ASN A 102 -7.51 -18.13 -9.78
C ASN A 102 -6.35 -17.96 -10.79
N CYS A 103 -6.16 -16.74 -11.28
CA CYS A 103 -5.04 -16.36 -12.15
C CYS A 103 -4.01 -15.52 -11.40
N LYS A 104 -2.73 -15.71 -11.71
CA LYS A 104 -1.61 -14.88 -11.23
C LYS A 104 -1.91 -13.40 -11.47
N PHE A 105 -1.40 -12.53 -10.61
CA PHE A 105 -1.59 -11.09 -10.76
C PHE A 105 -1.17 -10.63 -12.18
N GLY A 106 -2.02 -9.81 -12.80
CA GLY A 106 -1.88 -9.39 -14.20
C GLY A 106 -2.43 -10.35 -15.26
N PHE A 107 -2.83 -11.57 -14.89
CA PHE A 107 -3.45 -12.54 -15.80
C PHE A 107 -4.94 -12.73 -15.49
N TRP A 108 -5.73 -12.95 -16.54
CA TRP A 108 -7.19 -12.99 -16.51
C TRP A 108 -7.75 -14.04 -17.47
N GLY A 109 -9.06 -14.22 -17.39
CA GLY A 109 -9.83 -15.19 -18.18
C GLY A 109 -9.79 -16.60 -17.59
N PRO A 110 -10.63 -17.52 -18.09
CA PRO A 110 -10.79 -18.87 -17.52
C PRO A 110 -9.48 -19.70 -17.53
N ASN A 111 -8.59 -19.41 -18.48
CA ASN A 111 -7.31 -20.10 -18.68
C ASN A 111 -6.08 -19.25 -18.29
N CYS A 112 -6.28 -18.06 -17.71
CA CYS A 112 -5.20 -17.17 -17.27
C CYS A 112 -4.19 -16.79 -18.38
N THR A 113 -4.71 -16.53 -19.58
CA THR A 113 -3.93 -16.18 -20.77
C THR A 113 -4.03 -14.71 -21.14
N GLU A 114 -5.09 -14.02 -20.70
CA GLU A 114 -5.28 -12.59 -20.98
C GLU A 114 -4.41 -11.79 -20.02
N ARG A 115 -3.57 -10.89 -20.55
CA ARG A 115 -2.84 -9.94 -19.71
C ARG A 115 -3.64 -8.65 -19.57
N ARG A 116 -3.69 -8.10 -18.36
CA ARG A 116 -4.20 -6.74 -18.10
C ARG A 116 -3.29 -6.02 -17.14
N LEU A 117 -3.15 -4.71 -17.35
CA LEU A 117 -2.45 -3.80 -16.47
C LEU A 117 -3.49 -2.88 -15.83
N LEU A 118 -3.65 -2.98 -14.51
CA LEU A 118 -4.49 -2.08 -13.74
C LEU A 118 -3.71 -0.83 -13.32
N VAL A 119 -4.39 0.28 -13.06
CA VAL A 119 -3.75 1.54 -12.67
C VAL A 119 -4.30 1.99 -11.33
N ARG A 120 -3.43 2.11 -10.33
CA ARG A 120 -3.71 2.78 -9.06
C ARG A 120 -3.56 4.28 -9.28
N ARG A 121 -4.59 5.04 -8.90
CA ARG A 121 -4.67 6.49 -9.10
C ARG A 121 -4.60 7.21 -7.75
N ASN A 122 -4.21 8.48 -7.76
CA ASN A 122 -4.31 9.31 -6.56
C ASN A 122 -5.78 9.41 -6.17
N ILE A 123 -6.09 9.33 -4.87
CA ILE A 123 -7.48 9.50 -4.40
C ILE A 123 -8.08 10.85 -4.82
N PHE A 124 -7.26 11.89 -4.95
CA PHE A 124 -7.69 13.21 -5.41
C PHE A 124 -8.05 13.26 -6.90
N ASP A 125 -7.58 12.30 -7.71
CA ASP A 125 -7.90 12.23 -9.14
C ASP A 125 -9.19 11.45 -9.42
N LEU A 126 -9.75 10.76 -8.42
CA LEU A 126 -10.97 9.98 -8.59
C LEU A 126 -12.18 10.91 -8.74
N SER A 127 -13.03 10.61 -9.72
CA SER A 127 -14.34 11.23 -9.83
C SER A 127 -15.24 10.86 -8.64
N ALA A 128 -16.28 11.66 -8.38
CA ALA A 128 -17.22 11.37 -7.29
C ALA A 128 -17.80 9.94 -7.36
N PRO A 129 -18.26 9.41 -8.51
CA PRO A 129 -18.73 8.03 -8.62
C PRO A 129 -17.66 6.97 -8.35
N GLU A 130 -16.41 7.21 -8.76
CA GLU A 130 -15.30 6.28 -8.49
C GLU A 130 -14.98 6.22 -7.00
N LYS A 131 -14.99 7.38 -6.33
CA LYS A 131 -14.79 7.50 -4.89
C LYS A 131 -15.93 6.84 -4.10
N ASP A 132 -17.18 7.10 -4.46
CA ASP A 132 -18.35 6.47 -3.83
C ASP A 132 -18.31 4.94 -4.00
N LYS A 133 -17.92 4.46 -5.20
CA LYS A 133 -17.72 3.03 -5.47
C LYS A 133 -16.65 2.44 -4.55
N PHE A 134 -15.50 3.10 -4.41
CA PHE A 134 -14.42 2.65 -3.54
C PHE A 134 -14.89 2.51 -2.08
N PHE A 135 -15.57 3.51 -1.52
CA PHE A 135 -16.10 3.44 -0.15
C PHE A 135 -17.20 2.39 0.02
N ALA A 136 -18.08 2.25 -0.97
CA ALA A 136 -19.11 1.21 -0.96
C ALA A 136 -18.50 -0.19 -0.96
N TYR A 137 -17.43 -0.42 -1.73
CA TYR A 137 -16.75 -1.72 -1.79
C TYR A 137 -16.01 -2.06 -0.50
N LEU A 138 -15.32 -1.09 0.12
CA LEU A 138 -14.73 -1.29 1.45
C LEU A 138 -15.79 -1.62 2.50
N THR A 139 -16.91 -0.90 2.48
CA THR A 139 -18.05 -1.14 3.40
C THR A 139 -18.67 -2.51 3.16
N LEU A 140 -18.84 -2.92 1.90
CA LEU A 140 -19.32 -4.26 1.54
C LEU A 140 -18.37 -5.34 2.06
N ALA A 141 -17.06 -5.17 1.91
CA ALA A 141 -16.05 -6.09 2.43
C ALA A 141 -16.07 -6.18 3.97
N LYS A 142 -16.30 -5.05 4.66
CA LYS A 142 -16.44 -4.97 6.12
C LYS A 142 -17.67 -5.70 6.67
N HIS A 143 -18.71 -5.87 5.84
CA HIS A 143 -19.96 -6.53 6.24
C HIS A 143 -20.17 -7.91 5.62
N THR A 144 -19.27 -8.39 4.77
CA THR A 144 -19.40 -9.70 4.11
C THR A 144 -18.41 -10.71 4.69
N ILE A 145 -18.92 -11.78 5.28
CA ILE A 145 -18.11 -12.92 5.75
C ILE A 145 -17.38 -13.56 4.56
N SER A 146 -16.07 -13.79 4.70
CA SER A 146 -15.30 -14.48 3.68
C SER A 146 -15.79 -15.91 3.51
N SER A 147 -16.13 -16.29 2.27
CA SER A 147 -16.51 -17.66 1.93
C SER A 147 -15.30 -18.59 1.88
N ASP A 148 -14.14 -18.04 1.52
CA ASP A 148 -12.90 -18.79 1.29
C ASP A 148 -12.03 -18.91 2.53
N TYR A 149 -11.99 -17.85 3.34
CA TYR A 149 -11.10 -17.71 4.49
C TYR A 149 -11.89 -17.31 5.72
N VAL A 150 -11.16 -17.18 6.81
CA VAL A 150 -11.64 -17.28 8.18
C VAL A 150 -10.49 -16.82 9.12
N ILE A 151 -10.47 -16.87 10.49
CA ILE A 151 -9.26 -16.73 11.41
C ILE A 151 -8.99 -17.81 12.52
N PRO A 152 -7.77 -18.31 12.82
CA PRO A 152 -7.48 -19.09 14.03
C PRO A 152 -7.58 -18.23 15.27
N ILE A 153 -8.11 -18.84 16.33
CA ILE A 153 -8.33 -18.18 17.63
C ILE A 153 -7.49 -18.79 18.76
N GLY A 154 -6.62 -19.73 18.41
CA GLY A 154 -5.65 -20.34 19.30
C GLY A 154 -4.45 -20.85 18.53
N THR A 155 -3.35 -21.08 19.23
CA THR A 155 -2.12 -21.66 18.67
C THR A 155 -2.32 -23.11 18.27
N TYR A 156 -1.45 -23.66 17.42
CA TYR A 156 -1.52 -25.06 17.01
C TYR A 156 -1.43 -26.01 18.21
N GLY A 157 -0.64 -25.65 19.22
CA GLY A 157 -0.60 -26.35 20.50
C GLY A 157 -1.95 -26.34 21.23
N GLN A 158 -2.65 -25.20 21.26
CA GLN A 158 -4.01 -25.10 21.82
C GLN A 158 -5.04 -25.91 21.02
N MET A 159 -4.84 -26.05 19.71
CA MET A 159 -5.63 -26.93 18.85
C MET A 159 -5.33 -28.43 19.06
N LYS A 160 -4.55 -28.79 20.09
CA LYS A 160 -4.09 -30.15 20.36
C LYS A 160 -3.47 -30.78 19.10
N ASN A 161 -2.54 -30.04 18.48
CA ASN A 161 -1.84 -30.42 17.26
C ASN A 161 -2.80 -30.78 16.11
N GLY A 162 -3.81 -29.95 15.91
CA GLY A 162 -4.80 -30.09 14.83
C GLY A 162 -6.01 -30.99 15.15
N SER A 163 -5.98 -31.77 16.23
CA SER A 163 -7.09 -32.66 16.57
C SER A 163 -8.35 -31.92 17.02
N THR A 164 -8.22 -30.71 17.56
CA THR A 164 -9.32 -29.83 17.99
C THR A 164 -9.20 -28.48 17.28
N PRO A 165 -9.66 -28.36 16.02
CA PRO A 165 -9.62 -27.10 15.28
C PRO A 165 -10.29 -25.94 16.04
N MET A 166 -9.64 -24.78 16.10
CA MET A 166 -10.13 -23.59 16.84
C MET A 166 -10.05 -22.35 15.98
N PHE A 167 -11.21 -21.85 15.55
CA PHE A 167 -11.26 -21.12 14.31
C PHE A 167 -12.60 -20.35 14.18
N ASN A 168 -12.58 -19.09 13.76
CA ASN A 168 -13.76 -18.21 13.65
C ASN A 168 -13.99 -17.69 12.23
N ASP A 169 -15.25 -17.39 11.89
CA ASP A 169 -15.58 -16.63 10.69
C ASP A 169 -15.14 -15.16 10.83
N ILE A 170 -14.80 -14.54 9.72
CA ILE A 170 -14.41 -13.12 9.66
C ILE A 170 -14.93 -12.49 8.37
N ASN A 171 -15.20 -11.18 8.41
CA ASN A 171 -15.49 -10.43 7.19
C ASN A 171 -14.22 -10.19 6.36
N ILE A 172 -14.40 -9.92 5.07
CA ILE A 172 -13.29 -9.78 4.12
C ILE A 172 -12.35 -8.64 4.52
N TYR A 173 -12.85 -7.53 5.04
CA TYR A 173 -11.99 -6.43 5.49
C TYR A 173 -11.15 -6.86 6.71
N ASP A 174 -11.80 -7.41 7.74
CA ASP A 174 -11.15 -7.78 8.99
C ASP A 174 -10.24 -9.00 8.86
N LEU A 175 -10.40 -9.81 7.80
CA LEU A 175 -9.43 -10.82 7.41
C LEU A 175 -8.03 -10.20 7.26
N PHE A 176 -7.92 -9.11 6.52
CA PHE A 176 -6.65 -8.43 6.28
C PHE A 176 -6.14 -7.71 7.52
N VAL A 177 -7.04 -7.16 8.34
CA VAL A 177 -6.68 -6.64 9.67
C VAL A 177 -6.05 -7.74 10.53
N TRP A 178 -6.68 -8.91 10.59
CA TRP A 178 -6.17 -10.03 11.37
C TRP A 178 -4.83 -10.54 10.84
N MET A 179 -4.65 -10.60 9.52
CA MET A 179 -3.37 -10.97 8.91
C MET A 179 -2.24 -10.03 9.33
N HIS A 180 -2.49 -8.72 9.34
CA HIS A 180 -1.52 -7.71 9.78
C HIS A 180 -1.22 -7.79 11.28
N TYR A 181 -2.23 -8.07 12.11
CA TYR A 181 -2.03 -8.42 13.53
C TYR A 181 -1.15 -9.67 13.68
N TYR A 182 -1.44 -10.75 12.95
CA TYR A 182 -0.77 -12.03 13.14
C TYR A 182 0.72 -12.00 12.76
N VAL A 183 1.13 -11.15 11.82
CA VAL A 183 2.56 -10.96 11.50
C VAL A 183 3.31 -10.13 12.51
N SER A 184 2.62 -9.26 13.26
CA SER A 184 3.20 -8.27 14.19
C SER A 184 2.91 -8.56 15.66
N MET A 185 2.27 -9.69 15.98
CA MET A 185 2.06 -10.12 17.37
C MET A 185 3.34 -10.70 17.97
N ASP A 186 3.48 -10.55 19.28
CA ASP A 186 4.57 -11.14 20.05
C ASP A 186 4.53 -12.68 19.99
N ALA A 187 5.68 -13.35 20.10
CA ALA A 187 5.70 -14.80 20.23
C ALA A 187 5.25 -15.22 21.63
N LEU A 188 4.31 -16.16 21.69
CA LEU A 188 3.73 -16.68 22.93
C LEU A 188 4.55 -17.89 23.40
N LEU A 189 5.45 -17.67 24.37
CA LEU A 189 6.40 -18.70 24.83
C LEU A 189 5.81 -19.67 25.86
N GLY A 190 4.56 -19.45 26.30
CA GLY A 190 3.85 -20.24 27.29
C GLY A 190 3.99 -19.70 28.72
N GLY A 191 3.04 -20.09 29.57
CA GLY A 191 2.92 -19.56 30.94
C GLY A 191 2.50 -18.08 30.91
N SER A 192 3.46 -17.19 31.16
CA SER A 192 3.32 -15.72 31.04
C SER A 192 4.45 -15.09 30.22
N GLU A 193 5.34 -15.89 29.63
CA GLU A 193 6.50 -15.41 28.91
C GLU A 193 6.13 -15.09 27.46
N ILE A 194 6.67 -13.97 26.95
CA ILE A 194 6.50 -13.52 25.57
C ILE A 194 7.82 -13.03 25.00
N TRP A 195 7.96 -13.07 23.69
CA TRP A 195 9.06 -12.42 22.98
C TRP A 195 8.55 -11.33 22.04
N ARG A 196 9.01 -10.09 22.25
CA ARG A 196 8.53 -8.91 21.52
C ARG A 196 9.35 -8.56 20.27
N ASP A 197 10.59 -9.00 20.20
CA ASP A 197 11.49 -8.66 19.08
C ASP A 197 11.31 -9.68 17.94
N ILE A 198 10.08 -9.76 17.41
CA ILE A 198 9.68 -10.61 16.30
C ILE A 198 8.56 -9.93 15.50
N ASP A 199 8.80 -9.75 14.21
CA ASP A 199 7.80 -9.30 13.24
C ASP A 199 8.14 -9.98 11.91
N PHE A 200 7.12 -10.36 11.12
CA PHE A 200 7.28 -11.05 9.83
C PHE A 200 6.98 -10.15 8.62
N ALA A 201 6.63 -8.88 8.86
CA ALA A 201 6.20 -7.92 7.85
C ALA A 201 6.78 -6.50 8.06
N HIS A 202 7.48 -6.25 9.16
CA HIS A 202 8.09 -4.96 9.49
C HIS A 202 9.53 -5.12 9.99
N GLU A 203 10.19 -3.98 10.17
CA GLU A 203 11.51 -3.76 10.75
C GLU A 203 12.67 -4.44 10.03
N ALA A 204 12.44 -5.05 8.86
CA ALA A 204 13.38 -5.94 8.20
C ALA A 204 13.03 -6.14 6.70
N PRO A 205 13.85 -6.84 5.87
CA PRO A 205 13.78 -6.79 4.40
C PRO A 205 12.40 -7.05 3.79
N ALA A 206 11.57 -7.92 4.36
CA ALA A 206 10.23 -8.23 3.82
C ALA A 206 9.22 -7.08 3.88
N PHE A 207 9.50 -5.96 4.56
CA PHE A 207 8.54 -4.86 4.73
C PHE A 207 7.81 -4.45 3.44
N LEU A 208 8.57 -4.17 2.38
CA LEU A 208 8.02 -3.71 1.11
C LEU A 208 7.32 -4.84 0.31
N PRO A 209 7.96 -6.00 0.04
CA PRO A 209 7.29 -7.07 -0.71
C PRO A 209 6.07 -7.66 0.03
N TRP A 210 6.09 -7.71 1.36
CA TRP A 210 4.96 -8.17 2.16
C TRP A 210 3.76 -7.26 2.00
N HIS A 211 3.93 -5.95 2.20
CA HIS A 211 2.84 -4.98 2.04
C HIS A 211 2.36 -4.87 0.58
N ARG A 212 3.25 -5.08 -0.40
CA ARG A 212 2.89 -5.18 -1.82
C ARG A 212 1.94 -6.36 -2.08
N LEU A 213 2.30 -7.57 -1.64
CA LEU A 213 1.43 -8.73 -1.75
C LEU A 213 0.13 -8.54 -0.97
N PHE A 214 0.21 -7.96 0.23
CA PHE A 214 -0.93 -7.69 1.08
C PHE A 214 -1.99 -6.82 0.37
N LEU A 215 -1.57 -5.71 -0.25
CA LEU A 215 -2.46 -4.87 -1.06
C LEU A 215 -3.04 -5.62 -2.26
N LEU A 216 -2.22 -6.38 -2.99
CA LEU A 216 -2.67 -7.17 -4.14
C LEU A 216 -3.73 -8.21 -3.77
N ARG A 217 -3.55 -8.91 -2.64
CA ARG A 217 -4.53 -9.88 -2.16
C ARG A 217 -5.80 -9.19 -1.67
N TRP A 218 -5.69 -8.05 -1.00
CA TRP A 218 -6.86 -7.27 -0.57
C TRP A 218 -7.69 -6.79 -1.76
N GLU A 219 -7.03 -6.21 -2.74
CA GLU A 219 -7.63 -5.77 -3.99
C GLU A 219 -8.34 -6.95 -4.70
N GLN A 220 -7.70 -8.11 -4.80
CA GLN A 220 -8.27 -9.30 -5.44
C GLN A 220 -9.49 -9.87 -4.72
N GLU A 221 -9.51 -9.89 -3.38
CA GLU A 221 -10.69 -10.35 -2.63
C GLU A 221 -11.88 -9.38 -2.80
N ILE A 222 -11.63 -8.07 -2.91
CA ILE A 222 -12.68 -7.09 -3.22
C ILE A 222 -13.16 -7.25 -4.66
N GLN A 223 -12.26 -7.41 -5.64
CA GLN A 223 -12.62 -7.70 -7.04
C GLN A 223 -13.51 -8.95 -7.13
N LYS A 224 -13.16 -10.02 -6.41
CA LYS A 224 -13.95 -11.26 -6.35
C LYS A 224 -15.32 -11.03 -5.71
N LEU A 225 -15.38 -10.28 -4.62
CA LEU A 225 -16.61 -9.96 -3.90
C LEU A 225 -17.60 -9.17 -4.77
N THR A 226 -17.11 -8.20 -5.54
CA THR A 226 -17.93 -7.24 -6.26
C THR A 226 -18.18 -7.63 -7.72
N GLY A 227 -17.34 -8.50 -8.28
CA GLY A 227 -17.30 -8.79 -9.71
C GLY A 227 -16.67 -7.68 -10.54
N ASP A 228 -16.13 -6.62 -9.92
CA ASP A 228 -15.43 -5.54 -10.60
C ASP A 228 -13.94 -5.86 -10.73
N GLU A 229 -13.58 -6.53 -11.82
CA GLU A 229 -12.19 -6.87 -12.16
C GLU A 229 -11.27 -5.65 -12.32
N ASN A 230 -11.84 -4.44 -12.48
CA ASN A 230 -11.06 -3.20 -12.65
C ASN A 230 -10.86 -2.44 -11.34
N PHE A 231 -11.36 -2.95 -10.21
CA PHE A 231 -11.17 -2.32 -8.91
C PHE A 231 -9.68 -2.24 -8.56
N THR A 232 -9.22 -1.04 -8.21
CA THR A 232 -7.88 -0.81 -7.66
C THR A 232 -7.95 0.00 -6.37
N ILE A 233 -6.98 -0.23 -5.49
CA ILE A 233 -6.78 0.57 -4.29
C ILE A 233 -6.09 1.88 -4.69
N PRO A 234 -6.71 3.06 -4.48
CA PRO A 234 -6.06 4.33 -4.74
C PRO A 234 -4.97 4.60 -3.72
N TYR A 235 -4.07 5.52 -4.03
CA TYR A 235 -3.03 5.97 -3.10
C TYR A 235 -3.30 7.39 -2.62
N TRP A 236 -2.81 7.71 -1.42
CA TRP A 236 -2.74 9.09 -0.94
C TRP A 236 -1.29 9.56 -1.03
N ASP A 237 -1.03 10.45 -1.98
CA ASP A 237 0.24 11.17 -2.05
C ASP A 237 0.29 12.20 -0.91
N TRP A 238 0.92 11.80 0.19
CA TRP A 238 1.04 12.62 1.40
C TRP A 238 2.28 13.53 1.37
N ARG A 239 3.04 13.56 0.26
CA ARG A 239 4.22 14.44 0.16
C ARG A 239 3.80 15.89 0.35
N ASP A 240 4.53 16.58 1.22
CA ASP A 240 4.34 18.00 1.51
C ASP A 240 2.97 18.34 2.13
N ALA A 241 2.21 17.33 2.58
CA ALA A 241 0.96 17.55 3.30
C ALA A 241 1.24 18.22 4.65
N GLU A 242 0.60 19.36 4.92
CA GLU A 242 0.69 20.04 6.22
C GLU A 242 -0.24 19.39 7.27
N LYS A 243 -1.29 18.70 6.80
CA LYS A 243 -2.30 18.04 7.62
C LYS A 243 -2.85 16.80 6.93
N CYS A 244 -3.75 16.06 7.59
CA CYS A 244 -4.50 14.99 6.92
C CYS A 244 -5.56 15.56 5.97
N ASP A 245 -5.20 15.77 4.71
CA ASP A 245 -6.10 16.36 3.69
C ASP A 245 -7.25 15.44 3.26
N ILE A 246 -7.11 14.13 3.51
CA ILE A 246 -8.16 13.13 3.27
C ILE A 246 -9.06 12.88 4.50
N CYS A 247 -8.80 13.54 5.64
CA CYS A 247 -9.60 13.40 6.85
C CYS A 247 -10.81 14.36 6.82
N THR A 248 -11.67 14.17 5.82
CA THR A 248 -12.94 14.90 5.65
C THR A 248 -14.07 13.91 5.36
N ASP A 249 -15.32 14.31 5.58
CA ASP A 249 -16.48 13.46 5.31
C ASP A 249 -16.70 13.17 3.81
N GLU A 250 -16.03 13.95 2.95
CA GLU A 250 -15.95 13.66 1.52
C GLU A 250 -15.02 12.47 1.20
N TYR A 251 -14.05 12.19 2.08
CA TYR A 251 -13.05 11.14 1.91
C TYR A 251 -13.13 10.12 3.06
N MET A 252 -12.16 10.14 3.98
CA MET A 252 -11.96 9.09 5.00
C MET A 252 -12.64 9.37 6.34
N GLY A 253 -13.53 10.36 6.38
CA GLY A 253 -14.21 10.82 7.58
C GLY A 253 -13.48 11.97 8.26
N GLY A 254 -14.26 13.02 8.54
CA GLY A 254 -13.81 14.17 9.33
C GLY A 254 -13.74 13.84 10.82
N GLN A 255 -13.30 14.82 11.61
CA GLN A 255 -13.25 14.70 13.07
C GLN A 255 -14.65 14.87 13.69
N HIS A 256 -14.96 14.08 14.73
CA HIS A 256 -16.24 14.22 15.44
C HIS A 256 -16.34 15.59 16.15
N PRO A 257 -17.49 16.29 16.07
CA PRO A 257 -17.62 17.66 16.60
C PRO A 257 -17.33 17.82 18.10
N THR A 258 -17.56 16.78 18.91
CA THR A 258 -17.40 16.84 20.38
C THR A 258 -16.37 15.88 20.95
N ASN A 259 -15.80 14.97 20.14
CA ASN A 259 -14.80 14.02 20.62
C ASN A 259 -13.67 13.92 19.58
N PRO A 260 -12.53 14.59 19.78
CA PRO A 260 -11.50 14.69 18.75
C PRO A 260 -10.87 13.36 18.36
N ASN A 261 -11.10 12.28 19.13
CA ASN A 261 -10.56 10.96 18.83
C ASN A 261 -11.50 10.08 17.99
N LEU A 262 -12.72 10.54 17.68
CA LEU A 262 -13.69 9.79 16.88
C LEU A 262 -13.90 10.45 15.52
N LEU A 263 -14.39 9.66 14.57
CA LEU A 263 -14.81 10.16 13.26
C LEU A 263 -16.17 10.87 13.35
N SER A 264 -16.38 11.83 12.45
CA SER A 264 -17.65 12.50 12.23
C SER A 264 -18.75 11.47 11.96
N PRO A 265 -19.94 11.60 12.58
CA PRO A 265 -21.06 10.69 12.34
C PRO A 265 -21.55 10.69 10.89
N ALA A 266 -21.19 11.70 10.09
CA ALA A 266 -21.52 11.76 8.67
C ALA A 266 -20.64 10.84 7.80
N SER A 267 -19.50 10.37 8.33
CA SER A 267 -18.64 9.41 7.64
C SER A 267 -19.22 7.99 7.69
N PHE A 268 -19.14 7.25 6.58
CA PHE A 268 -19.43 5.82 6.51
C PHE A 268 -18.64 5.00 7.54
N PHE A 269 -17.40 5.41 7.81
CA PHE A 269 -16.46 4.70 8.68
C PHE A 269 -16.71 4.93 10.17
N SER A 270 -17.56 5.90 10.54
CA SER A 270 -17.84 6.22 11.94
C SER A 270 -18.55 5.11 12.71
N SER A 271 -19.26 4.24 12.00
CA SER A 271 -19.94 3.05 12.53
C SER A 271 -19.04 1.83 12.66
N TRP A 272 -17.84 1.85 12.07
CA TRP A 272 -16.98 0.68 12.02
C TRP A 272 -16.45 0.32 13.41
N GLN A 273 -16.45 -0.98 13.69
CA GLN A 273 -15.81 -1.54 14.87
C GLN A 273 -14.44 -2.09 14.48
N ILE A 274 -13.44 -1.86 15.32
CA ILE A 274 -12.09 -2.39 15.15
C ILE A 274 -11.97 -3.80 15.75
N VAL A 275 -10.97 -4.54 15.31
CA VAL A 275 -10.57 -5.85 15.84
C VAL A 275 -9.05 -5.88 16.07
N CYS A 276 -8.57 -6.83 16.87
CA CYS A 276 -7.13 -7.14 16.99
C CYS A 276 -6.23 -5.99 17.50
N SER A 277 -6.77 -5.13 18.36
CA SER A 277 -6.09 -3.95 18.92
C SER A 277 -5.61 -4.12 20.37
N ARG A 278 -5.99 -5.22 21.04
CA ARG A 278 -5.71 -5.47 22.46
C ARG A 278 -4.55 -6.44 22.70
N LEU A 279 -3.37 -6.16 22.12
CA LEU A 279 -2.20 -7.03 22.18
C LEU A 279 -1.85 -7.51 23.60
N GLU A 280 -1.79 -6.61 24.57
CA GLU A 280 -1.42 -6.96 25.95
C GLU A 280 -2.44 -7.92 26.60
N GLU A 281 -3.72 -7.83 26.24
CA GLU A 281 -4.75 -8.77 26.69
C GLU A 281 -4.50 -10.17 26.09
N TYR A 282 -4.24 -10.24 24.78
CA TYR A 282 -3.94 -11.50 24.09
C TYR A 282 -2.67 -12.17 24.64
N ASN A 283 -1.62 -11.39 24.89
CA ASN A 283 -0.38 -11.84 25.50
C ASN A 283 -0.62 -12.43 26.90
N SER A 284 -1.40 -11.73 27.72
CA SER A 284 -1.73 -12.18 29.07
C SER A 284 -2.54 -13.48 29.10
N HIS A 285 -3.40 -13.67 28.09
CA HIS A 285 -4.22 -14.88 27.95
C HIS A 285 -3.54 -15.98 27.11
N GLN A 286 -2.36 -15.72 26.54
CA GLN A 286 -1.67 -16.60 25.61
C GLN A 286 -2.59 -17.07 24.47
N SER A 287 -3.40 -16.15 23.93
CA SER A 287 -4.42 -16.45 22.92
C SER A 287 -4.27 -15.57 21.69
N LEU A 288 -4.88 -15.97 20.57
CA LEU A 288 -4.92 -15.15 19.37
C LEU A 288 -6.16 -14.22 19.38
N CYS A 289 -6.07 -13.10 18.65
CA CYS A 289 -7.24 -12.28 18.34
C CYS A 289 -8.35 -13.14 17.73
N ASN A 290 -9.57 -13.05 18.26
CA ASN A 290 -10.71 -13.87 17.85
C ASN A 290 -11.64 -13.18 16.83
N GLY A 291 -11.30 -11.97 16.37
CA GLY A 291 -12.08 -11.17 15.43
C GLY A 291 -13.34 -10.53 16.01
N THR A 292 -13.51 -10.52 17.32
CA THR A 292 -14.67 -9.86 17.94
C THR A 292 -14.48 -8.33 17.98
N PRO A 293 -15.56 -7.54 17.80
CA PRO A 293 -15.52 -6.08 17.90
C PRO A 293 -14.94 -5.54 19.22
N GLU A 294 -14.00 -4.62 19.14
CA GLU A 294 -13.28 -4.09 20.32
C GLU A 294 -13.58 -2.62 20.64
N GLY A 295 -14.36 -1.95 19.79
CA GLY A 295 -14.73 -0.54 19.92
C GLY A 295 -14.65 0.20 18.58
N PRO A 296 -14.92 1.52 18.58
CA PRO A 296 -14.88 2.31 17.35
C PRO A 296 -13.45 2.60 16.89
N LEU A 297 -13.30 2.91 15.60
CA LEU A 297 -12.07 3.47 15.04
C LEU A 297 -11.74 4.80 15.74
N ARG A 298 -10.47 4.96 16.12
CA ARG A 298 -9.96 6.18 16.74
C ARG A 298 -8.98 6.89 15.82
N ARG A 299 -9.12 8.21 15.65
CA ARG A 299 -8.22 9.02 14.82
C ARG A 299 -8.18 10.45 15.35
N ASN A 300 -7.00 11.01 15.55
CA ASN A 300 -6.81 12.39 16.01
C ASN A 300 -5.55 13.03 15.39
N PRO A 301 -5.52 13.21 14.05
CA PRO A 301 -4.31 13.53 13.33
C PRO A 301 -3.68 14.86 13.78
N GLY A 302 -2.36 14.89 13.94
CA GLY A 302 -1.61 16.07 14.36
C GLY A 302 -1.52 16.30 15.88
N ASN A 303 -2.22 15.48 16.68
CA ASN A 303 -2.10 15.46 18.14
C ASN A 303 -1.18 14.32 18.65
N HIS A 304 -0.25 13.88 17.81
CA HIS A 304 0.73 12.84 18.10
C HIS A 304 1.93 13.36 18.90
N ASP A 305 2.81 12.47 19.32
CA ASP A 305 4.09 12.84 19.94
C ASP A 305 5.02 13.50 18.91
N LYS A 306 5.09 14.84 18.96
CA LYS A 306 5.93 15.64 18.07
C LYS A 306 7.43 15.46 18.32
N SER A 307 7.83 14.91 19.47
CA SER A 307 9.25 14.60 19.72
C SER A 307 9.72 13.40 18.89
N ARG A 308 8.82 12.43 18.67
CA ARG A 308 9.07 11.25 17.84
C ARG A 308 8.86 11.54 16.36
N THR A 309 7.79 12.26 16.01
CA THR A 309 7.47 12.63 14.63
C THR A 309 7.26 14.14 14.51
N PRO A 310 8.31 14.92 14.20
CA PRO A 310 8.19 16.38 14.20
C PRO A 310 7.31 16.93 13.06
N ARG A 311 7.25 16.23 11.93
CA ARG A 311 6.52 16.66 10.73
C ARG A 311 6.12 15.47 9.86
N LEU A 312 5.14 15.69 8.98
CA LEU A 312 4.87 14.79 7.87
C LEU A 312 6.02 14.82 6.85
N PRO A 313 6.18 13.76 6.05
CA PRO A 313 7.31 13.68 5.14
C PRO A 313 7.08 14.53 3.87
N SER A 314 8.17 15.08 3.36
CA SER A 314 8.21 16.02 2.24
C SER A 314 8.64 15.32 0.95
N SER A 315 8.45 15.99 -0.18
CA SER A 315 9.01 15.54 -1.46
C SER A 315 10.53 15.37 -1.40
N ALA A 316 11.24 16.22 -0.65
CA ALA A 316 12.69 16.11 -0.47
C ALA A 316 13.10 14.85 0.31
N ASP A 317 12.33 14.46 1.32
CA ASP A 317 12.58 13.22 2.08
C ASP A 317 12.43 11.99 1.18
N VAL A 318 11.39 11.98 0.32
CA VAL A 318 11.17 10.91 -0.66
C VAL A 318 12.32 10.85 -1.66
N GLU A 319 12.77 11.98 -2.21
CA GLU A 319 13.89 12.00 -3.16
C GLU A 319 15.21 11.55 -2.53
N PHE A 320 15.50 11.95 -1.29
CA PHE A 320 16.65 11.43 -0.56
C PHE A 320 16.55 9.92 -0.38
N CYS A 321 15.41 9.43 0.09
CA CYS A 321 15.18 8.00 0.27
C CYS A 321 15.42 7.23 -1.03
N LEU A 322 14.88 7.71 -2.16
CA LEU A 322 15.07 7.12 -3.48
C LEU A 322 16.52 7.19 -4.00
N SER A 323 17.37 8.06 -3.43
CA SER A 323 18.79 8.16 -3.79
C SER A 323 19.64 7.01 -3.21
N LEU A 324 19.17 6.35 -2.16
CA LEU A 324 19.88 5.23 -1.53
C LEU A 324 19.90 4.02 -2.48
N THR A 325 21.09 3.54 -2.83
CA THR A 325 21.28 2.46 -3.82
C THR A 325 21.15 1.05 -3.22
N GLN A 326 21.34 0.92 -1.90
CA GLN A 326 21.23 -0.37 -1.22
C GLN A 326 19.79 -0.60 -0.78
N TYR A 327 19.16 -1.68 -1.27
CA TYR A 327 17.86 -2.10 -0.76
C TYR A 327 17.90 -2.28 0.75
N GLU A 328 18.92 -3.02 1.19
CA GLU A 328 19.21 -3.37 2.57
C GLU A 328 20.69 -3.31 2.89
N SER A 329 21.00 -3.20 4.18
CA SER A 329 22.38 -3.03 4.66
C SER A 329 22.55 -3.55 6.09
N GLY A 330 23.81 -3.75 6.50
CA GLY A 330 24.17 -3.96 7.90
C GLY A 330 23.44 -5.13 8.57
N SER A 331 22.79 -4.84 9.69
CA SER A 331 22.03 -5.80 10.51
C SER A 331 20.76 -6.32 9.83
N MET A 332 20.31 -5.69 8.74
CA MET A 332 19.05 -5.99 8.05
C MET A 332 17.83 -5.92 8.98
N ASP A 333 17.89 -5.04 9.96
CA ASP A 333 16.79 -4.75 10.88
C ASP A 333 16.56 -3.22 10.97
N LYS A 334 15.77 -2.76 11.95
CA LYS A 334 15.49 -1.34 12.21
C LYS A 334 16.75 -0.49 12.50
N ALA A 335 17.88 -1.10 12.82
CA ALA A 335 19.16 -0.40 13.05
C ALA A 335 20.02 -0.23 11.78
N ALA A 336 19.55 -0.70 10.62
CA ALA A 336 20.31 -0.65 9.38
C ALA A 336 20.53 0.80 8.87
N ASN A 337 21.78 1.16 8.60
CA ASN A 337 22.17 2.48 8.09
C ASN A 337 22.38 2.45 6.57
N PHE A 338 21.92 3.48 5.87
CA PHE A 338 22.00 3.61 4.41
C PHE A 338 21.18 2.54 3.65
N SER A 339 20.19 1.96 4.33
CA SER A 339 19.19 1.04 3.76
C SER A 339 17.99 1.82 3.21
N PHE A 340 17.67 1.63 1.94
CA PHE A 340 16.45 2.16 1.33
C PHE A 340 15.21 1.66 2.07
N ARG A 341 15.11 0.35 2.34
CA ARG A 341 13.98 -0.25 3.07
C ARG A 341 13.81 0.42 4.43
N ASN A 342 14.89 0.53 5.21
CA ASN A 342 14.83 1.08 6.57
C ASN A 342 14.50 2.58 6.60
N THR A 343 14.97 3.33 5.60
CA THR A 343 14.68 4.76 5.45
C THR A 343 13.23 4.98 5.03
N LEU A 344 12.71 4.19 4.08
CA LEU A 344 11.32 4.29 3.63
C LEU A 344 10.34 3.85 4.73
N GLU A 345 10.66 2.78 5.44
CA GLU A 345 9.88 2.31 6.59
C GLU A 345 9.83 3.37 7.70
N GLY A 346 10.95 4.08 7.91
CA GLY A 346 10.98 5.28 8.73
C GLY A 346 11.71 5.14 10.05
N PHE A 347 12.62 4.16 10.18
CA PHE A 347 13.53 4.04 11.32
C PHE A 347 14.87 4.76 11.08
N ALA A 348 15.21 5.04 9.82
CA ALA A 348 16.34 5.88 9.45
C ALA A 348 15.91 7.28 9.01
N SER A 349 16.78 8.25 9.28
CA SER A 349 16.54 9.63 8.89
C SER A 349 16.57 9.79 7.37
N PRO A 350 15.54 10.39 6.74
CA PRO A 350 15.54 10.66 5.31
C PRO A 350 16.39 11.90 4.95
N LEU A 351 17.31 12.31 5.85
CA LEU A 351 18.30 13.34 5.60
C LEU A 351 19.73 12.78 5.58
N THR A 352 19.98 11.68 6.30
CA THR A 352 21.31 11.10 6.49
C THR A 352 21.39 9.62 6.15
N GLY A 353 20.25 8.92 6.11
CA GLY A 353 20.17 7.46 5.99
C GLY A 353 20.59 6.72 7.26
N ILE A 354 20.83 7.42 8.37
CA ILE A 354 21.28 6.81 9.64
C ILE A 354 20.06 6.46 10.49
N ALA A 355 20.02 5.25 11.04
CA ALA A 355 19.01 4.78 11.96
C ALA A 355 18.99 5.60 13.26
N ASP A 356 17.81 6.02 13.69
CA ASP A 356 17.59 6.77 14.92
C ASP A 356 16.34 6.24 15.63
N ALA A 357 16.56 5.43 16.67
CA ALA A 357 15.48 4.83 17.44
C ALA A 357 14.60 5.85 18.19
N SER A 358 15.04 7.11 18.32
CA SER A 358 14.28 8.17 18.99
C SER A 358 13.29 8.88 18.07
N GLN A 359 13.45 8.75 16.76
CA GLN A 359 12.63 9.44 15.76
C GLN A 359 11.92 8.46 14.83
N SER A 360 10.87 8.94 14.19
CA SER A 360 10.14 8.22 13.17
C SER A 360 9.86 9.13 12.00
N SER A 361 10.18 8.66 10.80
CA SER A 361 10.09 9.41 9.54
C SER A 361 9.20 8.65 8.55
N MET A 362 9.02 9.20 7.33
CA MET A 362 8.42 8.47 6.19
C MET A 362 7.12 7.71 6.52
N HIS A 363 7.10 6.38 6.32
CA HIS A 363 5.95 5.54 6.63
C HIS A 363 5.56 5.62 8.12
N ASN A 364 6.49 5.37 9.04
CA ASN A 364 6.23 5.41 10.49
C ASN A 364 5.72 6.78 10.95
N ALA A 365 6.22 7.87 10.35
CA ALA A 365 5.76 9.22 10.65
C ALA A 365 4.25 9.38 10.39
N LEU A 366 3.74 8.87 9.26
CA LEU A 366 2.31 8.99 8.96
C LEU A 366 1.46 8.15 9.92
N HIS A 367 1.88 6.92 10.21
CA HIS A 367 1.20 6.07 11.20
C HIS A 367 1.06 6.76 12.56
N ILE A 368 2.17 7.32 13.07
CA ILE A 368 2.19 8.03 14.35
C ILE A 368 1.37 9.32 14.27
N TYR A 369 1.48 10.09 13.17
CA TYR A 369 0.77 11.34 12.97
C TYR A 369 -0.74 11.21 13.14
N MET A 370 -1.32 10.07 12.72
CA MET A 370 -2.76 9.80 12.83
C MET A 370 -3.29 9.67 14.26
N ASN A 371 -2.40 9.41 15.24
CA ASN A 371 -2.67 9.38 16.68
C ASN A 371 -4.02 8.71 17.05
N GLY A 372 -4.02 7.39 16.97
CA GLY A 372 -5.24 6.58 17.11
C GLY A 372 -5.01 5.14 16.66
N THR A 373 -6.01 4.55 16.02
CA THR A 373 -5.97 3.18 15.50
C THR A 373 -4.77 2.96 14.57
N MET A 374 -4.50 3.89 13.63
CA MET A 374 -3.32 3.83 12.74
C MET A 374 -1.96 3.83 13.45
N SER A 375 -1.88 4.35 14.69
CA SER A 375 -0.61 4.45 15.43
C SER A 375 -0.26 3.17 16.21
N GLN A 376 -1.15 2.17 16.22
CA GLN A 376 -0.91 0.86 16.83
C GLN A 376 -0.58 -0.13 15.72
N VAL A 377 0.63 -0.72 15.72
CA VAL A 377 1.10 -1.61 14.64
C VAL A 377 0.05 -2.68 14.33
N GLN A 378 -0.33 -3.48 15.33
CA GLN A 378 -1.25 -4.61 15.20
C GLN A 378 -2.66 -4.21 14.73
N GLY A 379 -3.13 -3.04 15.14
CA GLY A 379 -4.48 -2.55 14.89
C GLY A 379 -4.59 -1.59 13.70
N SER A 380 -3.47 -1.19 13.11
CA SER A 380 -3.40 -0.06 12.16
C SER A 380 -4.29 -0.25 10.94
N ALA A 381 -4.31 -1.47 10.39
CA ALA A 381 -5.11 -1.83 9.21
C ALA A 381 -6.64 -1.70 9.40
N ASN A 382 -7.14 -1.58 10.64
CA ASN A 382 -8.56 -1.28 10.88
C ASN A 382 -8.99 0.07 10.30
N ASP A 383 -8.06 1.01 10.18
CA ASP A 383 -8.32 2.32 9.60
C ASP A 383 -8.13 2.27 8.08
N PRO A 384 -9.14 2.63 7.26
CA PRO A 384 -9.04 2.54 5.80
C PRO A 384 -7.98 3.47 5.19
N ILE A 385 -7.47 4.47 5.93
CA ILE A 385 -6.31 5.26 5.50
C ILE A 385 -5.07 4.37 5.31
N PHE A 386 -4.96 3.25 6.04
CA PHE A 386 -3.88 2.27 5.89
C PHE A 386 -3.67 1.87 4.43
N LEU A 387 -4.76 1.55 3.72
CA LEU A 387 -4.71 1.09 2.34
C LEU A 387 -4.08 2.14 1.41
N LEU A 388 -4.50 3.40 1.56
CA LEU A 388 -4.03 4.50 0.74
C LEU A 388 -2.59 4.86 1.05
N HIS A 389 -2.23 4.79 2.34
CA HIS A 389 -0.87 5.02 2.80
C HIS A 389 0.08 3.99 2.20
N HIS A 390 -0.21 2.71 2.39
CA HIS A 390 0.65 1.63 1.89
C HIS A 390 0.65 1.55 0.38
N ALA A 391 -0.44 1.90 -0.31
CA ALA A 391 -0.43 2.02 -1.77
C ALA A 391 0.55 3.09 -2.24
N PHE A 392 0.71 4.20 -1.50
CA PHE A 392 1.72 5.20 -1.82
C PHE A 392 3.14 4.75 -1.45
N VAL A 393 3.33 4.08 -0.31
CA VAL A 393 4.63 3.48 0.06
C VAL A 393 5.09 2.47 -1.00
N ASP A 394 4.19 1.62 -1.47
CA ASP A 394 4.44 0.66 -2.56
C ASP A 394 4.81 1.37 -3.89
N SER A 395 4.25 2.56 -4.13
CA SER A 395 4.61 3.38 -5.29
C SER A 395 6.03 3.96 -5.19
N ILE A 396 6.50 4.28 -3.98
CA ILE A 396 7.89 4.71 -3.75
C ILE A 396 8.84 3.52 -3.92
N PHE A 397 8.44 2.33 -3.48
CA PHE A 397 9.18 1.09 -3.76
C PHE A 397 9.30 0.83 -5.26
N GLU A 398 8.20 1.00 -6.01
CA GLU A 398 8.21 0.88 -7.47
C GLU A 398 9.15 1.91 -8.14
N GLN A 399 9.14 3.16 -7.67
CA GLN A 399 10.10 4.18 -8.14
C GLN A 399 11.55 3.74 -7.93
N TRP A 400 11.86 3.17 -6.76
CA TRP A 400 13.20 2.69 -6.45
C TRP A 400 13.63 1.53 -7.37
N LEU A 401 12.74 0.56 -7.61
CA LEU A 401 12.98 -0.54 -8.55
C LEU A 401 13.25 -0.03 -9.97
N ARG A 402 12.47 0.94 -10.45
CA ARG A 402 12.67 1.56 -11.78
C ARG A 402 13.98 2.35 -11.88
N ARG A 403 14.33 3.06 -10.82
CA ARG A 403 15.52 3.94 -10.75
C ARG A 403 16.82 3.13 -10.72
N HIS A 404 16.89 2.10 -9.87
CA HIS A 404 18.12 1.35 -9.62
C HIS A 404 18.23 0.04 -10.41
N ARG A 405 17.11 -0.51 -10.89
CA ARG A 405 17.04 -1.77 -11.67
C ARG A 405 17.89 -2.88 -11.02
N PRO A 406 17.68 -3.18 -9.73
CA PRO A 406 18.48 -4.16 -9.01
C PRO A 406 18.29 -5.55 -9.61
N LEU A 407 19.31 -6.39 -9.47
CA LEU A 407 19.15 -7.83 -9.68
C LEU A 407 18.35 -8.44 -8.53
N GLN A 408 17.70 -9.57 -8.76
CA GLN A 408 16.88 -10.24 -7.73
C GLN A 408 17.74 -10.70 -6.53
N GLU A 409 19.03 -10.97 -6.76
CA GLU A 409 20.02 -11.35 -5.75
C GLU A 409 20.40 -10.22 -4.79
N VAL A 410 19.98 -8.98 -5.07
CA VAL A 410 20.11 -7.88 -4.11
C VAL A 410 19.22 -8.10 -2.89
N TYR A 411 18.10 -8.81 -3.03
CA TYR A 411 17.26 -9.18 -1.90
C TYR A 411 17.97 -10.25 -1.04
N PRO A 412 18.08 -10.09 0.29
CA PRO A 412 18.89 -10.98 1.14
C PRO A 412 18.46 -12.45 1.09
N GLU A 413 19.38 -13.33 0.70
CA GLU A 413 19.12 -14.78 0.70
C GLU A 413 19.09 -15.40 2.11
N ALA A 414 19.90 -14.86 3.03
CA ALA A 414 20.18 -15.43 4.33
C ALA A 414 20.52 -14.36 5.38
N ASN A 415 20.49 -14.76 6.65
CA ASN A 415 20.81 -13.96 7.85
C ASN A 415 19.89 -12.76 8.13
N ALA A 416 18.82 -12.56 7.35
CA ALA A 416 17.81 -11.59 7.71
C ALA A 416 17.03 -12.08 8.95
N PRO A 417 16.36 -11.18 9.68
CA PRO A 417 15.39 -11.55 10.72
C PRO A 417 14.42 -12.64 10.24
N ILE A 418 13.95 -13.46 11.17
CA ILE A 418 13.11 -14.63 10.86
C ILE A 418 11.93 -14.25 9.94
N GLY A 419 11.80 -14.95 8.81
CA GLY A 419 10.75 -14.67 7.82
C GLY A 419 11.11 -13.66 6.73
N HIS A 420 12.24 -12.94 6.85
CA HIS A 420 12.62 -11.88 5.91
C HIS A 420 13.60 -12.31 4.81
N ASN A 421 14.15 -13.54 4.87
CA ASN A 421 15.00 -14.08 3.80
C ASN A 421 14.24 -14.19 2.47
N ARG A 422 14.95 -14.11 1.34
CA ARG A 422 14.40 -14.12 -0.02
C ARG A 422 13.43 -15.28 -0.26
N GLU A 423 13.84 -16.47 0.19
CA GLU A 423 13.11 -17.71 -0.02
C GLU A 423 12.11 -18.03 1.10
N SER A 424 12.02 -17.20 2.15
CA SER A 424 11.01 -17.38 3.20
C SER A 424 9.61 -17.13 2.63
N TYR A 425 8.67 -17.99 3.00
CA TYR A 425 7.26 -17.77 2.68
C TYR A 425 6.67 -16.70 3.61
N MET A 426 5.97 -15.73 3.02
CA MET A 426 5.35 -14.63 3.74
C MET A 426 4.19 -15.12 4.62
N VAL A 427 4.32 -14.92 5.93
CA VAL A 427 3.28 -15.22 6.93
C VAL A 427 2.10 -14.24 6.77
N PRO A 428 0.84 -14.63 6.98
CA PRO A 428 0.27 -15.98 7.01
C PRO A 428 -0.40 -16.32 5.66
N PHE A 429 0.18 -15.93 4.52
CA PHE A 429 -0.50 -16.13 3.24
C PHE A 429 -0.59 -17.62 2.88
N ILE A 430 -1.80 -18.05 2.48
CA ILE A 430 -2.05 -19.30 1.77
C ILE A 430 -2.96 -18.97 0.56
N PRO A 431 -2.56 -19.26 -0.69
CA PRO A 431 -1.39 -20.03 -1.10
C PRO A 431 -0.05 -19.35 -0.73
N LEU A 432 1.04 -20.08 -0.87
CA LEU A 432 2.35 -19.64 -0.40
C LEU A 432 3.04 -18.73 -1.41
N TYR A 433 3.70 -17.69 -0.89
CA TYR A 433 4.40 -16.66 -1.66
C TYR A 433 5.75 -16.38 -1.01
N ARG A 434 6.84 -16.32 -1.77
CA ARG A 434 8.17 -16.00 -1.24
C ARG A 434 8.43 -14.50 -1.33
N ASN A 435 9.21 -13.94 -0.41
CA ASN A 435 9.58 -12.51 -0.43
C ASN A 435 10.20 -12.10 -1.77
N GLY A 436 11.13 -12.91 -2.29
CA GLY A 436 11.85 -12.63 -3.54
C GLY A 436 10.95 -12.58 -4.79
N ASP A 437 9.79 -13.25 -4.77
CA ASP A 437 8.85 -13.26 -5.90
C ASP A 437 8.14 -11.90 -6.06
N PHE A 438 8.15 -11.06 -5.02
CA PHE A 438 7.52 -9.74 -4.99
C PHE A 438 8.53 -8.59 -5.01
N PHE A 439 9.82 -8.93 -5.12
CA PHE A 439 10.91 -7.98 -5.38
C PHE A 439 11.10 -7.77 -6.90
N ILE A 440 10.01 -7.47 -7.60
CA ILE A 440 9.94 -7.30 -9.06
C ILE A 440 9.11 -6.06 -9.40
N SER A 441 9.14 -5.61 -10.66
CA SER A 441 8.33 -4.46 -11.11
C SER A 441 6.83 -4.67 -10.87
N SER A 442 6.11 -3.62 -10.46
CA SER A 442 4.65 -3.65 -10.36
C SER A 442 3.99 -4.04 -11.69
N LYS A 443 4.60 -3.64 -12.83
CA LYS A 443 4.11 -3.97 -14.18
C LYS A 443 4.11 -5.49 -14.43
N ASP A 444 5.07 -6.22 -13.86
CA ASP A 444 5.13 -7.69 -13.95
C ASP A 444 4.07 -8.38 -13.08
N LEU A 445 3.59 -7.67 -12.06
CA LEU A 445 2.46 -8.05 -11.21
C LEU A 445 1.11 -7.54 -11.76
N GLY A 446 1.09 -6.90 -12.93
CA GLY A 446 -0.15 -6.47 -13.58
C GLY A 446 -0.76 -5.18 -13.04
N TYR A 447 0.02 -4.32 -12.38
CA TYR A 447 -0.46 -3.00 -11.99
C TYR A 447 0.61 -1.90 -12.14
N ASP A 448 0.18 -0.65 -12.25
CA ASP A 448 1.04 0.52 -12.26
C ASP A 448 0.39 1.68 -11.50
N TYR A 449 1.14 2.77 -11.32
CA TYR A 449 0.69 4.01 -10.70
C TYR A 449 0.55 5.09 -11.76
N SER A 450 -0.58 5.82 -11.75
CA SER A 450 -0.89 6.82 -12.78
C SER A 450 0.22 7.85 -13.01
N TYR A 451 0.88 8.31 -11.95
CA TYR A 451 1.96 9.29 -12.04
C TYR A 451 3.33 8.72 -12.46
N LEU A 452 3.47 7.39 -12.49
CA LEU A 452 4.69 6.68 -12.92
C LEU A 452 4.60 6.13 -14.34
N GLN A 453 3.42 6.17 -14.96
CA GLN A 453 3.26 5.73 -16.34
C GLN A 453 4.18 6.58 -17.22
N ASP A 454 4.99 5.90 -18.03
CA ASP A 454 5.79 6.55 -19.06
C ASP A 454 4.82 7.40 -19.88
N SER A 455 5.14 8.68 -20.09
CA SER A 455 4.28 9.58 -20.86
C SER A 455 4.01 8.93 -22.21
N ASP A 456 2.84 8.33 -22.36
CA ASP A 456 2.42 7.77 -23.63
C ASP A 456 2.49 8.92 -24.62
N PRO A 457 3.26 8.83 -25.72
CA PRO A 457 3.35 9.91 -26.69
C PRO A 457 1.96 10.40 -27.14
N ASP A 458 0.95 9.52 -27.07
CA ASP A 458 -0.45 9.78 -27.39
C ASP A 458 -1.22 10.52 -26.27
N SER A 459 -0.84 10.39 -25.00
CA SER A 459 -1.47 11.11 -23.87
C SER A 459 -1.23 12.62 -23.93
N PHE A 460 -0.03 13.04 -24.33
CA PHE A 460 0.26 14.45 -24.53
C PHE A 460 -0.51 15.03 -25.71
N GLN A 461 -0.71 14.23 -26.78
CA GLN A 461 -1.57 14.64 -27.89
C GLN A 461 -3.03 14.82 -27.44
N ASP A 462 -3.61 13.92 -26.65
CA ASP A 462 -4.99 14.06 -26.21
C ASP A 462 -5.18 15.18 -25.17
N TYR A 463 -4.24 15.37 -24.25
CA TYR A 463 -4.26 16.51 -23.32
C TYR A 463 -4.17 17.84 -24.08
N ILE A 464 -3.23 17.94 -25.03
CA ILE A 464 -3.09 19.14 -25.85
C ILE A 464 -4.27 19.31 -26.81
N LYS A 465 -4.92 18.25 -27.27
CA LYS A 465 -6.04 18.34 -28.22
C LYS A 465 -7.22 19.12 -27.64
N SER A 466 -7.54 18.93 -26.36
CA SER A 466 -8.58 19.73 -25.69
C SER A 466 -8.19 21.21 -25.64
N TYR A 467 -6.94 21.51 -25.29
CA TYR A 467 -6.42 22.88 -25.27
C TYR A 467 -6.30 23.49 -26.67
N LEU A 468 -5.93 22.72 -27.70
CA LEU A 468 -5.84 23.16 -29.09
C LEU A 468 -7.22 23.39 -29.70
N GLU A 469 -8.22 22.57 -29.38
CA GLU A 469 -9.60 22.79 -29.80
C GLU A 469 -10.14 24.08 -29.17
N GLN A 470 -9.89 24.29 -27.88
CA GLN A 470 -10.30 25.52 -27.18
C GLN A 470 -9.52 26.75 -27.68
N ALA A 471 -8.21 26.60 -27.89
CA ALA A 471 -7.36 27.64 -28.47
C ALA A 471 -7.80 27.97 -29.90
N SER A 472 -8.12 26.99 -30.74
CA SER A 472 -8.58 27.21 -32.13
C SER A 472 -9.90 27.99 -32.20
N ARG A 473 -10.81 27.79 -31.22
CA ARG A 473 -12.05 28.57 -31.09
C ARG A 473 -11.79 30.02 -30.70
N ILE A 474 -10.74 30.28 -29.92
CA ILE A 474 -10.40 31.62 -29.41
C ILE A 474 -9.39 32.32 -30.35
N TRP A 475 -8.66 31.57 -31.19
CA TRP A 475 -7.57 32.09 -32.02
C TRP A 475 -8.02 33.14 -33.01
N SER A 476 -9.19 32.95 -33.63
CA SER A 476 -9.80 33.94 -34.51
C SER A 476 -10.15 35.24 -33.79
N TRP A 477 -10.61 35.16 -32.53
CA TRP A 477 -10.85 36.32 -31.68
C TRP A 477 -9.56 37.02 -31.25
N LEU A 478 -8.51 36.27 -30.87
CA LEU A 478 -7.21 36.82 -30.50
C LEU A 478 -6.53 37.50 -31.68
N LEU A 479 -6.53 36.88 -32.86
CA LEU A 479 -6.03 37.49 -34.09
C LEU A 479 -6.83 38.75 -34.46
N GLY A 480 -8.17 38.70 -34.35
CA GLY A 480 -9.03 39.87 -34.56
C GLY A 480 -8.70 41.00 -33.60
N ALA A 481 -8.56 40.70 -32.30
CA ALA A 481 -8.21 41.68 -31.27
C ALA A 481 -6.80 42.26 -31.48
N ALA A 482 -5.82 41.42 -31.86
CA ALA A 482 -4.46 41.86 -32.16
C ALA A 482 -4.42 42.79 -33.38
N MET A 483 -5.16 42.45 -34.45
CA MET A 483 -5.27 43.30 -35.64
C MET A 483 -5.94 44.64 -35.32
N VAL A 484 -7.04 44.64 -34.55
CA VAL A 484 -7.71 45.87 -34.11
C VAL A 484 -6.78 46.69 -33.21
N GLY A 485 -6.06 46.05 -32.28
CA GLY A 485 -5.06 46.70 -31.43
C GLY A 485 -3.91 47.32 -32.22
N ALA A 486 -3.40 46.63 -33.24
CA ALA A 486 -2.36 47.13 -34.14
C ALA A 486 -2.85 48.33 -34.97
N VAL A 487 -4.08 48.28 -35.48
CA VAL A 487 -4.69 49.40 -36.22
C VAL A 487 -4.91 50.60 -35.29
N LEU A 488 -5.44 50.39 -34.08
CA LEU A 488 -5.65 51.46 -33.09
C LEU A 488 -4.33 52.10 -32.65
N THR A 489 -3.29 51.30 -32.40
CA THR A 489 -1.96 51.82 -32.04
C THR A 489 -1.31 52.57 -33.20
N ALA A 490 -1.44 52.08 -34.44
CA ALA A 490 -0.96 52.79 -35.63
C ALA A 490 -1.71 54.11 -35.86
N LEU A 491 -3.02 54.14 -35.66
CA LEU A 491 -3.84 55.37 -35.76
C LEU A 491 -3.49 56.37 -34.65
N LEU A 492 -3.31 55.91 -33.41
CA LEU A 492 -2.88 56.75 -32.30
C LEU A 492 -1.47 57.30 -32.51
N ALA A 493 -0.53 56.47 -32.94
CA ALA A 493 0.83 56.91 -33.29
C ALA A 493 0.81 57.91 -34.47
N GLY A 494 -0.04 57.67 -35.47
CA GLY A 494 -0.29 58.58 -36.58
C GLY A 494 -0.82 59.93 -36.11
N LEU A 495 -1.85 59.95 -35.26
CA LEU A 495 -2.44 61.16 -34.67
C LEU A 495 -1.43 61.93 -33.81
N VAL A 496 -0.66 61.24 -32.95
CA VAL A 496 0.39 61.86 -32.14
C VAL A 496 1.48 62.45 -33.05
N SER A 497 1.90 61.74 -34.10
CA SER A 497 2.90 62.26 -35.04
C SER A 497 2.40 63.48 -35.82
N LEU A 498 1.11 63.52 -36.19
CA LEU A 498 0.47 64.65 -36.85
C LEU A 498 0.35 65.86 -35.91
N LEU A 499 -0.06 65.65 -34.65
CA LEU A 499 -0.13 66.69 -33.62
C LEU A 499 1.26 67.25 -33.29
N CYS A 500 2.27 66.39 -33.16
CA CYS A 500 3.66 66.80 -32.97
C CYS A 500 4.21 67.55 -34.18
N ARG A 501 3.90 67.12 -35.42
CA ARG A 501 4.29 67.86 -36.64
C ARG A 501 3.56 69.20 -36.75
N HIS A 502 2.31 69.30 -36.32
CA HIS A 502 1.56 70.55 -36.32
C HIS A 502 2.12 71.53 -35.28
N LYS A 503 2.49 71.04 -34.08
CA LYS A 503 3.23 71.84 -33.08
C LYS A 503 4.61 72.26 -33.56
N ARG A 504 5.35 71.38 -34.25
CA ARG A 504 6.69 71.67 -34.75
C ARG A 504 6.69 72.64 -35.95
N LYS A 505 5.61 72.68 -36.74
CA LYS A 505 5.40 73.71 -37.79
C LYS A 505 4.92 75.06 -37.23
N GLN A 506 4.46 75.12 -35.98
CA GLN A 506 4.05 76.36 -35.30
C GLN A 506 5.14 76.98 -34.41
N LEU A 507 6.27 76.30 -34.21
CA LEU A 507 7.42 76.91 -33.52
C LEU A 507 8.33 77.64 -34.52
N PRO A 508 8.67 78.92 -34.29
CA PRO A 508 9.68 79.62 -35.05
C PRO A 508 11.04 78.94 -34.85
N GLU A 509 11.76 78.75 -35.95
CA GLU A 509 13.11 78.18 -35.99
C GLU A 509 14.12 79.21 -35.47
N GLU A 510 14.36 79.22 -34.16
CA GLU A 510 15.38 80.07 -33.53
C GLU A 510 16.63 79.26 -33.14
N LYS A 511 17.65 79.41 -34.00
CA LYS A 511 19.11 79.43 -33.78
C LYS A 511 19.71 78.67 -32.58
N GLN A 512 20.55 77.69 -32.93
CA GLN A 512 21.62 77.12 -32.11
C GLN A 512 22.86 78.05 -32.13
N PRO A 513 23.57 78.26 -31.00
CA PRO A 513 24.96 78.71 -31.03
C PRO A 513 25.93 77.71 -30.36
N LEU A 514 27.15 77.67 -30.93
CA LEU A 514 28.37 77.01 -30.47
C LEU A 514 28.93 77.59 -29.14
N LEU A 515 29.83 76.82 -28.50
CA LEU A 515 31.00 77.15 -27.63
C LEU A 515 31.00 76.32 -26.34
N MET A 516 31.84 75.29 -26.22
CA MET A 516 33.24 75.24 -25.76
C MET A 516 33.40 74.71 -24.32
N GLU A 517 33.93 73.49 -24.23
CA GLU A 517 35.07 73.03 -23.40
C GLU A 517 35.22 73.52 -21.95
N LYS A 518 35.24 72.55 -21.00
CA LYS A 518 36.10 72.61 -19.80
C LYS A 518 36.45 71.21 -19.28
N GLU A 519 37.71 71.10 -18.89
CA GLU A 519 38.57 69.95 -18.54
C GLU A 519 38.20 69.19 -17.25
N ASP A 520 38.61 67.91 -17.18
CA ASP A 520 39.55 67.34 -16.16
C ASP A 520 39.34 65.80 -16.01
N TYR A 521 40.19 64.94 -16.59
CA TYR A 521 41.43 64.33 -16.06
C TYR A 521 41.26 63.25 -14.96
N HIS A 522 41.37 61.96 -15.34
CA HIS A 522 42.25 60.91 -14.76
C HIS A 522 41.83 59.50 -15.27
N SER A 523 42.63 58.89 -16.16
CA SER A 523 43.63 57.82 -15.88
C SER A 523 43.00 56.42 -15.68
N LEU A 524 42.93 55.58 -16.73
CA LEU A 524 43.90 54.50 -17.06
C LEU A 524 44.21 53.54 -15.89
N TYR A 525 43.73 52.28 -16.00
CA TYR A 525 44.47 51.01 -15.85
C TYR A 525 43.46 49.85 -16.04
N GLN A 526 43.41 49.19 -17.20
CA GLN A 526 44.14 47.98 -17.60
C GLN A 526 43.58 46.65 -17.04
N SER A 527 42.92 45.91 -17.94
CA SER A 527 43.06 44.48 -18.25
C SER A 527 42.94 43.36 -17.18
N HIS A 528 42.20 42.32 -17.60
CA HIS A 528 42.31 40.89 -17.25
C HIS A 528 41.83 40.43 -15.86
N LEU A 529 40.54 40.06 -15.79
CA LEU A 529 40.04 38.71 -15.48
C LEU A 529 38.56 38.58 -15.85
#